data_AF-A0AAE2RGW9-F1
#
_entry.id   AF-A0AAE2RGW9-F1
#
_cell.length_a   1.000
_cell.length_b   1.000
_cell.length_c   1.000
_cell.angle_alpha   90.00
_cell.angle_beta   90.00
_cell.angle_gamma   90.00
#
_symmetry.space_group_name_H-M   'P 1'
#
loop_
_entity.id
_entity.type
_entity.pdbx_description
1 polymer ?
#
loop_
_entity_poly.entity_id
_entity_poly.type
_entity_poly.pdbx_seq_one_letter_code
_entity_poly.pdbx_strand_id
1 'polypeptide(L)'
;MATLSDFNRDGKRYVALNGVGDDQDQSILFDHVSSYDLIRSFVDANCNWSRVLESRKNQWKPSILPEADGLVYNPPGKPEDIRNCTVSAFGNTHKTINNSLSSQKDVDWFYKGNGTTVIGTDHPLISNLNSYGCGIEIEYAAVFMINAAGDPIYIGYTIANDFSDAEMRRRMPSLANLSKLAATSFGRFLFLAPIPTKTEIACTILRDGKPAWRVNGQLGSEAMKYSFSYLNELLFQNQSIKGDAYTIHYMLLGASISSNKAEFDMKHSDIILVHDEDNNVILRNEYIDEAIVCACC
;
A
#
# COMPACT_ATOMS: atom_id res chain seq x y z
N MET A 1 -12.30 10.10 -10.65
CA MET A 1 -12.27 8.84 -9.86
C MET A 1 -12.23 9.23 -8.40
N ALA A 2 -13.01 8.55 -7.55
CA ALA A 2 -13.05 8.88 -6.13
C ALA A 2 -11.74 8.48 -5.43
N THR A 3 -11.14 9.40 -4.66
CA THR A 3 -9.89 9.16 -3.93
C THR A 3 -9.93 9.73 -2.53
N LEU A 4 -9.20 9.07 -1.63
CA LEU A 4 -8.93 9.53 -0.28
C LEU A 4 -7.41 9.67 -0.11
N SER A 5 -6.95 10.78 0.48
CA SER A 5 -5.54 10.97 0.88
C SER A 5 -5.45 11.56 2.27
N ASP A 6 -4.51 11.06 3.06
CA ASP A 6 -4.28 11.45 4.44
C ASP A 6 -2.89 12.07 4.54
N PHE A 7 -2.78 13.26 5.09
CA PHE A 7 -1.50 13.95 5.15
C PHE A 7 -1.43 14.95 6.31
N ASN A 8 -0.21 15.27 6.71
CA ASN A 8 0.08 16.35 7.64
C ASN A 8 0.60 17.57 6.86
N ARG A 9 0.19 18.75 7.30
CA ARG A 9 0.70 20.05 6.84
C ARG A 9 0.75 20.98 8.04
N ASP A 10 1.89 21.65 8.23
CA ASP A 10 2.07 22.63 9.32
C ASP A 10 1.68 22.08 10.71
N GLY A 11 2.02 20.80 10.96
CA GLY A 11 1.73 20.10 12.23
C GLY A 11 0.27 19.69 12.42
N LYS A 12 -0.60 19.85 11.42
CA LYS A 12 -2.00 19.44 11.46
C LYS A 12 -2.28 18.33 10.46
N ARG A 13 -3.11 17.38 10.86
CA ARG A 13 -3.58 16.29 9.99
C ARG A 13 -4.81 16.72 9.20
N TYR A 14 -4.84 16.32 7.94
CA TYR A 14 -5.93 16.55 7.01
C TYR A 14 -6.25 15.27 6.26
N VAL A 15 -7.52 15.13 5.88
CA VAL A 15 -7.92 14.15 4.88
C VAL A 15 -8.61 14.87 3.75
N ALA A 16 -8.08 14.67 2.54
CA ALA A 16 -8.74 15.06 1.33
C ALA A 16 -9.53 13.88 0.78
N LEU A 17 -10.80 14.13 0.45
CA LEU A 17 -11.69 13.18 -0.17
C LEU A 17 -12.22 13.82 -1.46
N ASN A 18 -12.07 13.14 -2.59
CA ASN A 18 -12.37 13.69 -3.91
C ASN A 18 -13.39 12.82 -4.62
N GLY A 19 -14.31 13.44 -5.37
CA GLY A 19 -15.23 12.74 -6.25
C GLY A 19 -16.18 11.76 -5.56
N VAL A 20 -16.62 12.11 -4.35
CA VAL A 20 -17.64 11.37 -3.59
C VAL A 20 -18.86 12.26 -3.32
N GLY A 21 -20.01 11.63 -3.05
CA GLY A 21 -21.26 12.35 -2.80
C GLY A 21 -21.97 12.73 -4.10
N ASP A 22 -22.82 13.76 -4.01
CA ASP A 22 -23.70 14.16 -5.12
C ASP A 22 -22.96 15.02 -6.17
N ASP A 23 -21.84 15.65 -5.78
CA ASP A 23 -20.97 16.43 -6.67
C ASP A 23 -19.63 15.73 -6.86
N GLN A 24 -19.49 15.00 -7.98
CA GLN A 24 -18.30 14.21 -8.29
C GLN A 24 -17.08 15.05 -8.72
N ASP A 25 -17.26 16.36 -8.94
CA ASP A 25 -16.17 17.27 -9.29
C ASP A 25 -15.63 18.00 -8.03
N GLN A 26 -16.29 17.82 -6.88
CA GLN A 26 -15.88 18.44 -5.63
C GLN A 26 -14.74 17.68 -4.95
N SER A 27 -13.75 18.46 -4.51
CA SER A 27 -12.75 18.04 -3.52
C SER A 27 -13.13 18.62 -2.16
N ILE A 28 -13.15 17.78 -1.13
CA ILE A 28 -13.45 18.19 0.24
C ILE A 28 -12.27 17.90 1.15
N LEU A 29 -12.08 18.77 2.14
CA LEU A 29 -10.99 18.69 3.09
C LEU A 29 -11.56 18.62 4.51
N PHE A 30 -11.23 17.53 5.20
CA PHE A 30 -11.45 17.38 6.64
C PHE A 30 -10.22 17.84 7.40
N ASP A 31 -10.42 18.56 8.50
CA ASP A 31 -9.37 19.00 9.41
C ASP A 31 -9.37 18.18 10.71
N HIS A 32 -8.19 17.83 11.21
CA HIS A 32 -8.05 17.07 12.46
C HIS A 32 -8.78 15.71 12.48
N VAL A 33 -9.10 15.15 11.31
CA VAL A 33 -9.68 13.81 11.15
C VAL A 33 -8.67 12.90 10.46
N SER A 34 -8.56 11.65 10.89
CA SER A 34 -7.76 10.64 10.21
C SER A 34 -8.56 9.93 9.11
N SER A 35 -7.85 9.40 8.11
CA SER A 35 -8.49 8.55 7.09
C SER A 35 -9.11 7.29 7.67
N TYR A 36 -8.51 6.73 8.73
CA TYR A 36 -9.10 5.63 9.50
C TYR A 36 -10.47 5.98 10.06
N ASP A 37 -10.62 7.15 10.71
CA ASP A 37 -11.88 7.60 11.30
C ASP A 37 -12.97 7.83 10.23
N LEU A 38 -12.58 8.35 9.06
CA LEU A 38 -13.50 8.52 7.94
C LEU A 38 -13.93 7.19 7.34
N ILE A 39 -13.00 6.25 7.14
CA ILE A 39 -13.32 4.89 6.66
C ILE A 39 -14.24 4.18 7.66
N ARG A 40 -13.99 4.30 8.96
CA ARG A 40 -14.90 3.79 9.99
C ARG A 40 -16.29 4.39 9.88
N SER A 41 -16.37 5.72 9.74
CA SER A 41 -17.66 6.41 9.55
C SER A 41 -18.39 5.94 8.30
N PHE A 42 -17.65 5.70 7.22
CA PHE A 42 -18.19 5.15 5.98
C PHE A 42 -18.76 3.74 6.17
N VAL A 43 -18.03 2.86 6.86
CA VAL A 43 -18.51 1.51 7.20
C VAL A 43 -19.74 1.57 8.09
N ASP A 44 -19.71 2.35 9.18
CA ASP A 44 -20.83 2.52 10.11
C ASP A 44 -22.07 3.15 9.42
N ALA A 45 -21.85 3.96 8.37
CA ALA A 45 -22.91 4.55 7.55
C ALA A 45 -23.48 3.59 6.49
N ASN A 46 -23.10 2.30 6.50
CA ASN A 46 -23.40 1.29 5.49
C ASN A 46 -22.84 1.66 4.11
N CYS A 47 -21.56 2.02 4.07
CA CYS A 47 -20.81 2.32 2.86
C CYS A 47 -21.41 3.47 2.04
N ASN A 48 -21.90 4.52 2.70
CA ASN A 48 -22.55 5.66 2.04
C ASN A 48 -21.85 6.97 2.41
N TRP A 49 -21.10 7.54 1.46
CA TRP A 49 -20.39 8.81 1.69
C TRP A 49 -21.34 9.99 1.93
N SER A 50 -22.47 10.11 1.23
CA SER A 50 -23.42 11.22 1.46
C SER A 50 -23.90 11.27 2.92
N ARG A 51 -24.11 10.12 3.57
CA ARG A 51 -24.42 10.04 5.02
C ARG A 51 -23.25 10.48 5.91
N VAL A 52 -22.02 10.13 5.54
CA VAL A 52 -20.82 10.58 6.26
C VAL A 52 -20.69 12.11 6.15
N LEU A 53 -20.86 12.66 4.96
CA LEU A 53 -20.76 14.10 4.71
C LEU A 53 -21.82 14.89 5.47
N GLU A 54 -23.07 14.44 5.47
CA GLU A 54 -24.16 15.10 6.21
C GLU A 54 -23.90 15.05 7.73
N SER A 55 -23.53 13.89 8.27
CA SER A 55 -23.27 13.73 9.71
C SER A 55 -22.04 14.50 10.20
N ARG A 56 -21.11 14.81 9.31
CA ARG A 56 -19.85 15.54 9.60
C ARG A 56 -19.77 16.90 8.94
N LYS A 57 -20.88 17.52 8.51
CA LYS A 57 -20.89 18.77 7.72
C LYS A 57 -20.14 19.96 8.30
N ASN A 58 -19.91 19.97 9.63
CA ASN A 58 -19.15 21.02 10.31
C ASN A 58 -17.65 20.71 10.45
N GLN A 59 -17.18 19.57 9.94
CA GLN A 59 -15.79 19.09 10.03
C GLN A 59 -15.08 19.07 8.67
N TRP A 60 -15.77 19.47 7.61
CA TRP A 60 -15.18 19.54 6.28
C TRP A 60 -15.60 20.82 5.57
N LYS A 61 -14.78 21.21 4.59
CA LYS A 61 -15.08 22.30 3.67
C LYS A 61 -14.73 21.91 2.24
N PRO A 62 -15.45 22.44 1.24
CA PRO A 62 -14.99 22.40 -0.14
C PRO A 62 -13.59 23.05 -0.21
N SER A 63 -12.66 22.41 -0.90
CA SER A 63 -11.30 22.95 -1.02
C SER A 63 -10.66 22.45 -2.30
N ILE A 64 -9.87 23.32 -2.95
CA ILE A 64 -8.85 22.85 -3.88
C ILE A 64 -7.76 22.18 -3.04
N LEU A 65 -7.26 21.04 -3.50
CA LEU A 65 -6.17 20.36 -2.81
C LEU A 65 -4.95 21.27 -2.74
N PRO A 66 -4.23 21.29 -1.60
CA PRO A 66 -2.97 22.00 -1.54
C PRO A 66 -1.99 21.40 -2.55
N GLU A 67 -1.09 22.23 -3.08
CA GLU A 67 0.07 21.75 -3.83
C GLU A 67 0.84 20.72 -2.98
N ALA A 68 1.50 19.77 -3.64
CA ALA A 68 2.18 18.66 -2.97
C ALA A 68 3.35 19.13 -2.07
N ASP A 69 3.87 20.32 -2.31
CA ASP A 69 5.01 20.87 -1.58
C ASP A 69 4.69 21.04 -0.08
N GLY A 70 5.50 20.41 0.76
CA GLY A 70 5.38 20.46 2.22
C GLY A 70 4.33 19.53 2.83
N LEU A 71 3.70 18.65 2.04
CA LEU A 71 2.79 17.63 2.55
C LEU A 71 3.55 16.37 2.98
N VAL A 72 3.21 15.83 4.16
CA VAL A 72 3.71 14.53 4.62
C VAL A 72 2.56 13.54 4.63
N TYR A 73 2.54 12.62 3.66
CA TYR A 73 1.44 11.67 3.50
C TYR A 73 1.49 10.55 4.54
N ASN A 74 0.36 10.32 5.20
CA ASN A 74 0.15 9.16 6.05
C ASN A 74 -0.37 8.00 5.21
N PRO A 75 -0.05 6.73 5.55
CA PRO A 75 -0.62 5.59 4.88
C PRO A 75 -2.15 5.60 4.96
N PRO A 76 -2.87 5.53 3.82
CA PRO A 76 -4.31 5.67 3.82
C PRO A 76 -5.01 4.59 4.66
N GLY A 77 -5.82 5.01 5.63
CA GLY A 77 -6.55 4.15 6.55
C GLY A 77 -5.76 3.66 7.75
N LYS A 78 -4.48 4.03 7.93
CA LYS A 78 -3.69 3.52 9.05
C LYS A 78 -4.26 4.01 10.39
N PRO A 79 -4.61 3.11 11.32
CA PRO A 79 -5.08 3.49 12.66
C PRO A 79 -3.93 3.99 13.54
N GLU A 80 -4.27 4.79 14.54
CA GLU A 80 -3.33 5.15 15.62
C GLU A 80 -3.00 3.93 16.50
N ASP A 81 -4.00 3.12 16.83
CA ASP A 81 -3.77 1.81 17.46
C ASP A 81 -3.28 0.82 16.41
N ILE A 82 -1.96 0.66 16.35
CA ILE A 82 -1.25 -0.23 15.44
C ILE A 82 -1.67 -1.70 15.52
N ARG A 83 -2.36 -2.12 16.59
CA ARG A 83 -2.88 -3.48 16.73
C ARG A 83 -4.13 -3.71 15.90
N ASN A 84 -4.89 -2.66 15.59
CA ASN A 84 -6.09 -2.70 14.74
C ASN A 84 -5.73 -2.68 13.26
N CYS A 85 -4.63 -3.32 12.89
CA CYS A 85 -4.13 -3.37 11.53
C CYS A 85 -3.49 -4.72 11.25
N THR A 86 -3.78 -5.29 10.09
CA THR A 86 -3.20 -6.52 9.56
C THR A 86 -2.65 -6.25 8.17
N VAL A 87 -1.44 -6.72 7.90
CA VAL A 87 -0.81 -6.65 6.58
C VAL A 87 -0.49 -8.05 6.14
N SER A 88 -0.95 -8.42 4.94
CA SER A 88 -0.68 -9.73 4.35
C SER A 88 -0.50 -9.63 2.85
N ALA A 89 0.24 -10.55 2.26
CA ALA A 89 0.51 -10.56 0.83
C ALA A 89 0.21 -11.93 0.21
N PHE A 90 -0.38 -11.90 -0.98
CA PHE A 90 -0.37 -13.03 -1.89
C PHE A 90 0.83 -12.93 -2.85
N GLY A 91 1.43 -14.06 -3.19
CA GLY A 91 2.44 -14.14 -4.26
C GLY A 91 2.05 -15.13 -5.35
N ASN A 92 2.88 -15.19 -6.39
CA ASN A 92 2.65 -15.98 -7.61
C ASN A 92 1.32 -15.69 -8.35
N THR A 93 0.68 -14.56 -8.07
CA THR A 93 -0.64 -14.20 -8.62
C THR A 93 -0.59 -13.53 -9.98
N HIS A 94 0.51 -12.86 -10.36
CA HIS A 94 0.61 -12.16 -11.64
C HIS A 94 1.02 -13.09 -12.78
N LYS A 95 0.50 -12.85 -13.99
CA LYS A 95 0.86 -13.59 -15.21
C LYS A 95 2.31 -13.32 -15.62
N THR A 96 2.75 -12.08 -15.47
CA THR A 96 4.12 -11.63 -15.76
C THR A 96 4.72 -10.89 -14.56
N ILE A 97 6.04 -10.95 -14.43
CA ILE A 97 6.82 -10.12 -13.50
C ILE A 97 7.98 -9.52 -14.28
N ASN A 98 8.19 -8.20 -14.17
CA ASN A 98 9.17 -7.46 -14.99
C ASN A 98 9.01 -7.75 -16.50
N ASN A 99 7.76 -7.82 -16.97
CA ASN A 99 7.38 -8.17 -18.35
C ASN A 99 7.79 -9.59 -18.83
N SER A 100 8.31 -10.43 -17.93
CA SER A 100 8.64 -11.84 -18.22
C SER A 100 7.55 -12.75 -17.67
N LEU A 101 7.28 -13.87 -18.35
CA LEU A 101 6.30 -14.86 -17.87
C LEU A 101 6.67 -15.34 -16.46
N SER A 102 5.71 -15.25 -15.55
CA SER A 102 5.88 -15.74 -14.18
C SER A 102 5.94 -17.27 -14.14
N SER A 103 6.48 -17.82 -13.05
CA SER A 103 6.46 -19.26 -12.82
C SER A 103 5.02 -19.79 -12.68
N GLN A 104 4.80 -21.01 -13.15
CA GLN A 104 3.52 -21.75 -13.02
C GLN A 104 3.34 -22.36 -11.62
N LYS A 105 3.72 -21.62 -10.59
CA LYS A 105 3.51 -22.02 -9.19
C LYS A 105 2.10 -21.64 -8.74
N ASP A 106 1.56 -22.43 -7.82
CA ASP A 106 0.34 -22.07 -7.10
C ASP A 106 0.52 -20.78 -6.30
N VAL A 107 -0.59 -20.14 -6.01
CA VAL A 107 -0.66 -18.98 -5.14
C VAL A 107 -0.06 -19.30 -3.76
N ASP A 108 0.79 -18.42 -3.26
CA ASP A 108 1.29 -18.44 -1.88
C ASP A 108 0.77 -17.23 -1.11
N TRP A 109 0.74 -17.33 0.22
CA TRP A 109 0.26 -16.28 1.11
C TRP A 109 1.20 -16.10 2.30
N PHE A 110 1.39 -14.85 2.73
CA PHE A 110 2.30 -14.46 3.79
C PHE A 110 1.66 -13.43 4.71
N TYR A 111 1.90 -13.56 6.02
CA TYR A 111 1.70 -12.48 6.98
C TYR A 111 2.89 -11.54 6.93
N LYS A 112 2.65 -10.22 6.85
CA LYS A 112 3.69 -9.18 6.81
C LYS A 112 3.78 -8.34 8.07
N GLY A 113 2.76 -8.36 8.94
CA GLY A 113 2.77 -7.60 10.18
C GLY A 113 1.45 -6.89 10.46
N ASN A 114 1.55 -5.84 11.27
CA ASN A 114 0.44 -4.98 11.69
C ASN A 114 0.80 -3.50 11.42
N GLY A 115 0.19 -2.56 12.14
CA GLY A 115 0.45 -1.14 11.96
C GLY A 115 1.91 -0.69 12.14
N THR A 116 2.77 -1.51 12.76
CA THR A 116 4.22 -1.23 12.87
C THR A 116 4.95 -1.36 11.53
N THR A 117 4.46 -2.17 10.60
CA THR A 117 5.11 -2.38 9.29
C THR A 117 4.53 -1.49 8.20
N VAL A 118 3.46 -0.74 8.48
CA VAL A 118 2.78 0.14 7.52
C VAL A 118 3.50 1.49 7.43
N ILE A 119 4.12 1.77 6.29
CA ILE A 119 4.94 2.96 6.01
C ILE A 119 4.31 3.79 4.89
N GLY A 120 4.45 5.12 4.95
CA GLY A 120 3.93 6.02 3.91
C GLY A 120 4.92 6.21 2.78
N THR A 121 4.49 6.80 1.67
CA THR A 121 5.41 7.44 0.73
C THR A 121 6.23 8.51 1.46
N ASP A 122 7.45 8.74 0.97
CA ASP A 122 8.46 9.66 1.48
C ASP A 122 9.07 9.35 2.85
N HIS A 123 8.59 8.29 3.51
CA HIS A 123 9.25 7.69 4.66
C HIS A 123 10.32 6.67 4.23
N PRO A 124 11.40 6.48 5.02
CA PRO A 124 12.42 5.49 4.70
C PRO A 124 11.88 4.05 4.86
N LEU A 125 12.34 3.16 3.98
CA LEU A 125 12.24 1.72 4.14
C LEU A 125 13.53 1.23 4.80
N ILE A 126 13.43 0.86 6.07
CA ILE A 126 14.58 0.44 6.87
C ILE A 126 14.65 -1.10 6.87
N SER A 127 15.81 -1.68 6.56
CA SER A 127 16.02 -3.13 6.68
C SER A 127 16.06 -3.55 8.16
N ASN A 128 15.80 -4.83 8.44
CA ASN A 128 16.17 -5.37 9.75
C ASN A 128 17.70 -5.47 9.83
N LEU A 129 18.28 -5.26 11.01
CA LEU A 129 19.75 -5.29 11.23
C LEU A 129 20.44 -6.56 10.67
N ASN A 130 19.73 -7.67 10.72
CA ASN A 130 20.19 -9.01 10.35
C ASN A 130 19.61 -9.48 9.00
N SER A 131 19.12 -8.55 8.17
CA SER A 131 18.73 -8.85 6.79
C SER A 131 19.93 -9.21 5.91
N TYR A 132 19.73 -10.12 4.95
CA TYR A 132 20.80 -10.55 4.05
C TYR A 132 20.86 -9.72 2.76
N GLY A 133 19.73 -9.22 2.30
CA GLY A 133 19.63 -8.41 1.08
C GLY A 133 18.18 -8.14 0.73
N CYS A 134 17.79 -6.87 0.82
CA CYS A 134 16.41 -6.47 0.62
C CYS A 134 16.08 -6.17 -0.84
N GLY A 135 14.81 -6.35 -1.18
CA GLY A 135 14.25 -6.03 -2.49
C GLY A 135 12.86 -5.42 -2.39
N ILE A 136 12.40 -4.87 -3.49
CA ILE A 136 11.05 -4.31 -3.64
C ILE A 136 10.19 -5.17 -4.54
N GLU A 137 8.89 -5.13 -4.29
CA GLU A 137 7.86 -5.77 -5.10
C GLU A 137 6.68 -4.79 -5.24
N ILE A 138 6.45 -4.25 -6.43
CA ILE A 138 5.41 -3.22 -6.65
C ILE A 138 4.11 -3.85 -7.10
N GLU A 139 3.03 -3.48 -6.41
CA GLU A 139 1.72 -4.10 -6.55
C GLU A 139 0.56 -3.20 -6.12
N TYR A 140 -0.67 -3.71 -6.28
CA TYR A 140 -1.83 -3.16 -5.57
C TYR A 140 -2.01 -3.84 -4.21
N ALA A 141 -2.38 -3.04 -3.22
CA ALA A 141 -2.98 -3.50 -1.98
C ALA A 141 -4.47 -3.17 -1.97
N ALA A 142 -5.30 -4.18 -1.79
CA ALA A 142 -6.69 -4.00 -1.44
C ALA A 142 -6.81 -3.66 0.05
N VAL A 143 -7.59 -2.64 0.37
CA VAL A 143 -7.80 -2.15 1.73
C VAL A 143 -9.20 -2.53 2.19
N PHE A 144 -9.26 -3.23 3.31
CA PHE A 144 -10.50 -3.61 3.96
C PHE A 144 -10.58 -3.02 5.36
N MET A 145 -11.79 -2.83 5.85
CA MET A 145 -12.07 -2.66 7.27
C MET A 145 -13.02 -3.76 7.73
N ILE A 146 -12.70 -4.42 8.84
CA ILE A 146 -13.64 -5.34 9.49
C ILE A 146 -14.75 -4.51 10.14
N ASN A 147 -16.01 -4.75 9.80
CA ASN A 147 -17.12 -4.02 10.41
C ASN A 147 -17.41 -4.51 11.85
N ALA A 148 -18.37 -3.87 12.53
CA ALA A 148 -18.81 -4.26 13.87
C ALA A 148 -19.36 -5.69 13.97
N ALA A 149 -19.81 -6.28 12.86
CA ALA A 149 -20.30 -7.66 12.79
C ALA A 149 -19.19 -8.70 12.50
N GLY A 150 -17.96 -8.27 12.24
CA GLY A 150 -16.84 -9.15 11.90
C GLY A 150 -16.70 -9.46 10.40
N ASP A 151 -17.41 -8.73 9.53
CA ASP A 151 -17.31 -8.90 8.08
C ASP A 151 -16.24 -7.98 7.48
N PRO A 152 -15.40 -8.48 6.55
CA PRO A 152 -14.45 -7.64 5.82
C PRO A 152 -15.19 -6.78 4.80
N ILE A 153 -15.14 -5.46 4.98
CA ILE A 153 -15.70 -4.49 4.05
C ILE A 153 -14.58 -3.95 3.17
N TYR A 154 -14.66 -4.21 1.88
CA TYR A 154 -13.73 -3.64 0.90
C TYR A 154 -13.95 -2.13 0.78
N ILE A 155 -12.88 -1.37 0.97
CA ILE A 155 -12.89 0.10 0.94
C ILE A 155 -12.39 0.62 -0.41
N GLY A 156 -11.37 -0.03 -0.95
CA GLY A 156 -10.68 0.43 -2.15
C GLY A 156 -9.30 -0.20 -2.28
N TYR A 157 -8.46 0.40 -3.13
CA TYR A 157 -7.11 -0.08 -3.36
C TYR A 157 -6.09 1.07 -3.37
N THR A 158 -4.84 0.73 -3.16
CA THR A 158 -3.71 1.67 -3.23
C THR A 158 -2.51 0.98 -3.85
N ILE A 159 -1.56 1.78 -4.36
CA ILE A 159 -0.24 1.28 -4.73
C ILE A 159 0.53 0.89 -3.47
N ALA A 160 1.22 -0.24 -3.53
CA ALA A 160 2.04 -0.74 -2.45
C ALA A 160 3.39 -1.24 -2.95
N ASN A 161 4.35 -1.25 -2.03
CA ASN A 161 5.63 -1.91 -2.18
C ASN A 161 5.80 -2.95 -1.07
N ASP A 162 5.83 -4.23 -1.45
CA ASP A 162 6.18 -5.35 -0.58
C ASP A 162 7.70 -5.48 -0.46
N PHE A 163 8.24 -4.59 0.36
CA PHE A 163 9.65 -4.66 0.75
C PHE A 163 9.89 -5.91 1.59
N SER A 164 10.98 -6.61 1.27
CA SER A 164 11.30 -7.91 1.89
C SER A 164 12.78 -8.25 1.79
N ASP A 165 13.27 -9.12 2.68
CA ASP A 165 14.63 -9.69 2.62
C ASP A 165 14.67 -10.83 1.60
N ALA A 166 14.63 -10.47 0.32
CA ALA A 166 14.53 -11.45 -0.76
C ALA A 166 15.72 -12.45 -0.78
N GLU A 167 16.89 -12.02 -0.31
CA GLU A 167 18.06 -12.89 -0.20
C GLU A 167 17.90 -13.94 0.91
N MET A 168 17.23 -13.63 2.03
CA MET A 168 16.84 -14.63 3.04
C MET A 168 16.04 -15.77 2.41
N ARG A 169 15.04 -15.45 1.58
CA ARG A 169 14.21 -16.46 0.90
C ARG A 169 15.05 -17.38 0.03
N ARG A 170 16.10 -16.88 -0.61
CA ARG A 170 17.01 -17.66 -1.45
C ARG A 170 17.91 -18.58 -0.61
N ARG A 171 18.45 -18.05 0.50
CA ARG A 171 19.36 -18.79 1.40
C ARG A 171 18.66 -19.82 2.27
N MET A 172 17.45 -19.51 2.73
CA MET A 172 16.68 -20.32 3.67
C MET A 172 15.23 -20.50 3.19
N PRO A 173 14.99 -21.29 2.12
CA PRO A 173 13.67 -21.42 1.51
C PRO A 173 12.57 -21.89 2.46
N SER A 174 12.90 -22.79 3.41
CA SER A 174 11.95 -23.27 4.42
C SER A 174 11.52 -22.20 5.43
N LEU A 175 12.26 -21.09 5.52
CA LEU A 175 11.97 -19.94 6.37
C LEU A 175 11.61 -18.70 5.54
N ALA A 176 11.24 -18.87 4.27
CA ALA A 176 10.93 -17.77 3.36
C ALA A 176 9.89 -16.79 3.92
N ASN A 177 8.93 -17.24 4.73
CA ASN A 177 7.90 -16.38 5.31
C ASN A 177 8.48 -15.30 6.24
N LEU A 178 9.59 -15.57 6.92
CA LEU A 178 10.26 -14.59 7.77
C LEU A 178 10.85 -13.44 6.95
N SER A 179 11.21 -13.67 5.68
CA SER A 179 11.69 -12.58 4.80
C SER A 179 10.64 -11.50 4.53
N LYS A 180 9.36 -11.83 4.72
CA LYS A 180 8.22 -10.94 4.48
C LYS A 180 7.87 -10.09 5.70
N LEU A 181 8.42 -10.38 6.88
CA LEU A 181 8.27 -9.58 8.11
C LEU A 181 9.16 -8.32 8.06
N ALA A 182 8.81 -7.42 7.16
CA ALA A 182 9.48 -6.17 6.88
C ALA A 182 8.44 -5.09 6.55
N ALA A 183 8.89 -3.85 6.38
CA ALA A 183 8.03 -2.73 6.03
C ALA A 183 7.21 -3.00 4.74
N THR A 184 6.01 -2.43 4.69
CA THR A 184 5.20 -2.27 3.48
C THR A 184 4.90 -0.80 3.33
N SER A 185 5.36 -0.20 2.22
CA SER A 185 5.00 1.20 1.94
C SER A 185 3.81 1.31 1.01
N PHE A 186 3.03 2.38 1.20
CA PHE A 186 1.82 2.66 0.45
C PHE A 186 1.88 4.03 -0.22
N GLY A 187 1.26 4.14 -1.40
CA GLY A 187 1.13 5.40 -2.13
C GLY A 187 0.22 6.40 -1.41
N ARG A 188 0.21 7.64 -1.92
CA ARG A 188 -0.55 8.76 -1.33
C ARG A 188 -2.08 8.63 -1.38
N PHE A 189 -2.61 7.87 -2.33
CA PHE A 189 -4.05 7.76 -2.57
C PHE A 189 -4.57 6.37 -2.25
N LEU A 190 -5.70 6.33 -1.55
CA LEU A 190 -6.64 5.23 -1.57
C LEU A 190 -7.70 5.52 -2.63
N PHE A 191 -7.72 4.71 -3.67
CA PHE A 191 -8.73 4.77 -4.72
C PHE A 191 -9.98 4.04 -4.24
N LEU A 192 -11.08 4.78 -4.09
CA LEU A 192 -12.36 4.29 -3.57
C LEU A 192 -13.17 3.67 -4.70
N ALA A 193 -12.61 2.62 -5.29
CA ALA A 193 -13.13 1.99 -6.50
C ALA A 193 -12.79 0.48 -6.51
N PRO A 194 -13.46 -0.31 -7.39
CA PRO A 194 -13.00 -1.65 -7.71
C PRO A 194 -11.57 -1.65 -8.25
N ILE A 195 -10.87 -2.79 -8.11
CA ILE A 195 -9.57 -3.00 -8.76
C ILE A 195 -9.73 -2.76 -10.27
N PRO A 196 -8.92 -1.89 -10.89
CA PRO A 196 -9.06 -1.57 -12.30
C PRO A 196 -8.70 -2.78 -13.16
N THR A 197 -9.21 -2.80 -14.39
CA THR A 197 -8.89 -3.85 -15.36
C THR A 197 -7.40 -3.87 -15.68
N LYS A 198 -6.83 -2.68 -15.86
CA LYS A 198 -5.46 -2.49 -16.32
C LYS A 198 -4.93 -1.14 -15.83
N THR A 199 -3.67 -1.12 -15.40
CA THR A 199 -2.92 0.09 -15.08
C THR A 199 -1.46 -0.13 -15.44
N GLU A 200 -0.88 0.76 -16.23
CA GLU A 200 0.55 0.75 -16.53
C GLU A 200 1.30 1.52 -15.43
N ILE A 201 2.42 0.99 -14.99
CA ILE A 201 3.30 1.62 -14.00
C ILE A 201 4.76 1.49 -14.43
N ALA A 202 5.60 2.39 -13.94
CA ALA A 202 7.05 2.26 -14.05
C ALA A 202 7.70 2.37 -12.67
N CYS A 203 8.72 1.56 -12.43
CA CYS A 203 9.57 1.69 -11.27
C CYS A 203 10.97 2.13 -11.72
N THR A 204 11.52 3.14 -11.04
CA THR A 204 12.90 3.58 -11.20
C THR A 204 13.57 3.54 -9.83
N ILE A 205 14.76 2.94 -9.76
CA ILE A 205 15.66 3.08 -8.61
C ILE A 205 16.76 4.06 -8.99
N LEU A 206 16.90 5.13 -8.22
CA LEU A 206 17.98 6.08 -8.33
C LEU A 206 19.09 5.72 -7.32
N ARG A 207 20.34 5.73 -7.78
CA ARG A 207 21.54 5.65 -6.96
C ARG A 207 22.38 6.89 -7.20
N ASP A 208 22.77 7.59 -6.14
CA ASP A 208 23.52 8.84 -6.22
C ASP A 208 22.87 9.88 -7.17
N GLY A 209 21.53 9.95 -7.13
CA GLY A 209 20.73 10.84 -7.97
C GLY A 209 20.61 10.43 -9.44
N LYS A 210 21.11 9.26 -9.85
CA LYS A 210 21.08 8.76 -11.24
C LYS A 210 20.26 7.46 -11.36
N PRO A 211 19.51 7.24 -12.45
CA PRO A 211 18.81 5.98 -12.66
C PRO A 211 19.79 4.79 -12.73
N ALA A 212 19.73 3.91 -11.73
CA ALA A 212 20.51 2.67 -11.67
C ALA A 212 19.72 1.48 -12.22
N TRP A 213 18.40 1.52 -12.11
CA TRP A 213 17.49 0.51 -12.65
C TRP A 213 16.15 1.13 -12.99
N ARG A 214 15.53 0.67 -14.08
CA ARG A 214 14.19 1.07 -14.49
C ARG A 214 13.48 -0.07 -15.18
N VAL A 215 12.22 -0.27 -14.84
CA VAL A 215 11.37 -1.30 -15.45
C VAL A 215 9.92 -0.84 -15.48
N ASN A 216 9.19 -1.23 -16.52
CA ASN A 216 7.74 -1.03 -16.61
C ASN A 216 7.02 -2.29 -16.14
N GLY A 217 5.79 -2.14 -15.69
CA GLY A 217 4.92 -3.26 -15.32
C GLY A 217 3.46 -2.88 -15.48
N GLN A 218 2.60 -3.89 -15.38
CA GLN A 218 1.16 -3.74 -15.49
C GLN A 218 0.48 -4.34 -14.26
N LEU A 219 -0.39 -3.55 -13.64
CA LEU A 219 -1.28 -3.98 -12.57
C LEU A 219 -2.73 -4.03 -13.07
N GLY A 220 -3.62 -4.52 -12.22
CA GLY A 220 -5.04 -4.68 -12.51
C GLY A 220 -5.44 -6.12 -12.77
N SER A 221 -6.75 -6.35 -12.90
CA SER A 221 -7.30 -7.72 -12.97
C SER A 221 -6.83 -8.51 -14.20
N GLU A 222 -6.53 -7.86 -15.32
CA GLU A 222 -5.99 -8.54 -16.52
C GLU A 222 -4.56 -9.05 -16.32
N ALA A 223 -3.77 -8.42 -15.44
CA ALA A 223 -2.41 -8.85 -15.13
C ALA A 223 -2.39 -10.07 -14.19
N MET A 224 -3.50 -10.38 -13.52
CA MET A 224 -3.60 -11.44 -12.51
C MET A 224 -4.07 -12.78 -13.10
N LYS A 225 -3.59 -13.88 -12.52
CA LYS A 225 -4.01 -15.27 -12.76
C LYS A 225 -5.28 -15.64 -12.00
N TYR A 226 -5.45 -15.05 -10.82
CA TYR A 226 -6.56 -15.30 -9.90
C TYR A 226 -7.43 -14.05 -9.81
N SER A 227 -8.74 -14.22 -9.76
CA SER A 227 -9.65 -13.08 -9.58
C SER A 227 -9.50 -12.49 -8.19
N PHE A 228 -9.78 -11.20 -8.06
CA PHE A 228 -9.84 -10.52 -6.77
C PHE A 228 -10.85 -11.19 -5.82
N SER A 229 -12.01 -11.60 -6.33
CA SER A 229 -13.03 -12.31 -5.54
C SER A 229 -12.51 -13.63 -4.95
N TYR A 230 -11.79 -14.41 -5.75
CA TYR A 230 -11.21 -15.68 -5.30
C TYR A 230 -10.20 -15.46 -4.17
N LEU A 231 -9.28 -14.50 -4.31
CA LEU A 231 -8.28 -14.20 -3.27
C LEU A 231 -8.94 -13.71 -1.98
N ASN A 232 -9.97 -12.87 -2.10
CA ASN A 232 -10.75 -12.36 -0.98
C ASN A 232 -11.46 -13.49 -0.21
N GLU A 233 -12.16 -14.38 -0.92
CA GLU A 233 -12.83 -15.56 -0.34
C GLU A 233 -11.82 -16.51 0.32
N LEU A 234 -10.72 -16.80 -0.38
CA LEU A 234 -9.65 -17.67 0.10
C LEU A 234 -9.05 -17.19 1.42
N LEU A 235 -8.87 -15.87 1.58
CA LEU A 235 -8.31 -15.27 2.79
C LEU A 235 -9.33 -15.27 3.94
N PHE A 236 -10.49 -14.66 3.71
CA PHE A 236 -11.43 -14.32 4.78
C PHE A 236 -12.39 -15.44 5.19
N GLN A 237 -12.31 -16.63 4.58
CA GLN A 237 -12.87 -17.85 5.17
C GLN A 237 -12.24 -18.17 6.55
N ASN A 238 -11.02 -17.70 6.80
CA ASN A 238 -10.31 -17.88 8.07
C ASN A 238 -10.60 -16.70 9.00
N GLN A 239 -11.30 -16.93 10.12
CA GLN A 239 -11.66 -15.84 11.04
C GLN A 239 -10.44 -15.17 11.70
N SER A 240 -9.39 -15.95 12.01
CA SER A 240 -8.21 -15.46 12.73
C SER A 240 -7.43 -14.37 12.01
N ILE A 241 -7.60 -14.21 10.69
CA ILE A 241 -6.88 -13.18 9.93
C ILE A 241 -7.63 -11.84 9.86
N LYS A 242 -8.94 -11.84 10.12
CA LYS A 242 -9.75 -10.61 10.08
C LYS A 242 -9.33 -9.65 11.19
N GLY A 243 -9.06 -10.17 12.38
CA GLY A 243 -8.85 -9.38 13.59
C GLY A 243 -10.17 -8.91 14.21
N ASP A 244 -10.08 -7.96 15.12
CA ASP A 244 -11.23 -7.40 15.84
C ASP A 244 -12.04 -6.43 14.97
N ALA A 245 -13.23 -6.07 15.43
CA ALA A 245 -14.05 -5.02 14.79
C ALA A 245 -13.22 -3.73 14.58
N TYR A 246 -13.40 -3.14 13.40
CA TYR A 246 -12.68 -1.95 12.92
C TYR A 246 -11.18 -2.13 12.69
N THR A 247 -10.69 -3.38 12.60
CA THR A 247 -9.35 -3.68 12.10
C THR A 247 -9.25 -3.32 10.61
N ILE A 248 -8.17 -2.65 10.23
CA ILE A 248 -7.81 -2.43 8.82
C ILE A 248 -6.98 -3.60 8.33
N HIS A 249 -7.32 -4.13 7.16
CA HIS A 249 -6.53 -5.16 6.49
C HIS A 249 -5.99 -4.65 5.16
N TYR A 250 -4.68 -4.53 5.06
CA TYR A 250 -3.98 -4.32 3.78
C TYR A 250 -3.62 -5.68 3.17
N MET A 251 -4.34 -6.06 2.12
CA MET A 251 -4.13 -7.30 1.37
C MET A 251 -3.41 -7.00 0.07
N LEU A 252 -2.11 -7.26 0.04
CA LEU A 252 -1.27 -7.12 -1.14
C LEU A 252 -1.58 -8.25 -2.12
N LEU A 253 -1.80 -7.91 -3.39
CA LEU A 253 -2.41 -8.80 -4.39
C LEU A 253 -1.39 -9.61 -5.21
N GLY A 254 -0.10 -9.44 -4.96
CA GLY A 254 1.06 -9.94 -5.67
C GLY A 254 1.61 -8.93 -6.67
N ALA A 255 2.90 -9.07 -6.99
CA ALA A 255 3.65 -8.04 -7.70
C ALA A 255 3.79 -8.26 -9.21
N SER A 256 3.82 -7.12 -9.91
CA SER A 256 4.15 -7.03 -11.34
C SER A 256 5.60 -6.63 -11.58
N ILE A 257 6.20 -5.91 -10.63
CA ILE A 257 7.61 -5.51 -10.66
C ILE A 257 8.31 -6.09 -9.43
N SER A 258 9.49 -6.66 -9.60
CA SER A 258 10.31 -7.20 -8.50
C SER A 258 11.79 -6.99 -8.77
N SER A 259 12.49 -6.26 -7.89
CA SER A 259 13.94 -6.06 -8.05
C SER A 259 14.70 -7.38 -7.93
N ASN A 260 14.25 -8.26 -7.04
CA ASN A 260 14.85 -9.59 -6.86
C ASN A 260 14.67 -10.49 -8.09
N LYS A 261 13.51 -10.48 -8.76
CA LYS A 261 13.33 -11.23 -10.03
C LYS A 261 14.15 -10.65 -11.18
N ALA A 262 14.61 -9.42 -11.06
CA ALA A 262 15.56 -8.81 -11.99
C ALA A 262 17.03 -9.02 -11.58
N GLU A 263 17.30 -9.74 -10.48
CA GLU A 263 18.63 -9.87 -9.89
C GLU A 263 19.29 -8.51 -9.61
N PHE A 264 18.47 -7.49 -9.34
CA PHE A 264 18.95 -6.15 -9.02
C PHE A 264 19.25 -6.03 -7.53
N ASP A 265 20.50 -5.70 -7.23
CA ASP A 265 21.04 -5.56 -5.88
C ASP A 265 20.89 -4.10 -5.39
N MET A 266 19.91 -3.88 -4.51
CA MET A 266 19.64 -2.59 -3.88
C MET A 266 20.71 -2.22 -2.86
N LYS A 267 20.98 -0.92 -2.73
CA LYS A 267 22.00 -0.37 -1.83
C LYS A 267 21.42 0.71 -0.94
N HIS A 268 22.00 0.84 0.25
CA HIS A 268 21.72 1.95 1.16
C HIS A 268 21.72 3.29 0.40
N SER A 269 20.74 4.13 0.72
CA SER A 269 20.41 5.41 0.06
C SER A 269 19.90 5.33 -1.37
N ASP A 270 19.58 4.14 -1.90
CA ASP A 270 18.80 4.03 -3.14
C ASP A 270 17.42 4.67 -2.95
N ILE A 271 17.00 5.49 -3.91
CA ILE A 271 15.65 6.08 -3.94
C ILE A 271 14.78 5.27 -4.89
N ILE A 272 13.71 4.71 -4.37
CA ILE A 272 12.69 3.98 -5.12
C ILE A 272 11.62 4.98 -5.54
N LEU A 273 11.31 5.02 -6.84
CA LEU A 273 10.25 5.82 -7.42
C LEU A 273 9.31 4.91 -8.21
N VAL A 274 8.01 5.02 -7.93
CA VAL A 274 6.95 4.40 -8.73
C VAL A 274 6.17 5.51 -9.41
N HIS A 275 5.96 5.35 -10.70
CA HIS A 275 5.26 6.29 -11.56
C HIS A 275 3.98 5.67 -12.12
N ASP A 276 2.95 6.50 -12.29
CA ASP A 276 1.77 6.18 -13.09
C ASP A 276 2.04 6.34 -14.60
N GLU A 277 1.01 6.14 -15.42
CA GLU A 277 1.05 6.26 -16.88
C GLU A 277 1.39 7.68 -17.37
N ASP A 278 1.08 8.70 -16.58
CA ASP A 278 1.36 10.11 -16.85
C ASP A 278 2.76 10.52 -16.35
N ASN A 279 3.56 9.56 -15.86
CA ASN A 279 4.87 9.74 -15.23
C ASN A 279 4.86 10.52 -13.90
N ASN A 280 3.71 10.70 -13.26
CA ASN A 280 3.68 11.29 -11.92
C ASN A 280 4.22 10.30 -10.91
N VAL A 281 5.02 10.76 -9.94
CA VAL A 281 5.45 9.92 -8.82
C VAL A 281 4.25 9.68 -7.90
N ILE A 282 3.91 8.41 -7.71
CA ILE A 282 2.77 7.96 -6.90
C ILE A 282 3.21 7.23 -5.61
N LEU A 283 4.45 6.77 -5.56
CA LEU A 283 5.12 6.26 -4.36
C LEU A 283 6.62 6.54 -4.48
N ARG A 284 7.20 7.05 -3.39
CA ARG A 284 8.64 7.29 -3.25
C ARG A 284 9.10 6.78 -1.90
N ASN A 285 10.22 6.07 -1.82
CA ASN A 285 10.86 5.74 -0.54
C ASN A 285 12.38 5.73 -0.71
N GLU A 286 13.11 6.08 0.34
CA GLU A 286 14.56 5.82 0.43
C GLU A 286 14.80 4.48 1.11
N TYR A 287 15.71 3.66 0.59
CA TYR A 287 16.15 2.44 1.24
C TYR A 287 17.29 2.74 2.22
N ILE A 288 17.10 2.40 3.49
CA ILE A 288 18.09 2.52 4.55
C ILE A 288 18.50 1.12 5.02
N ASP A 289 19.76 0.77 4.81
CA ASP A 289 20.35 -0.43 5.38
C ASP A 289 20.75 -0.19 6.84
N GLU A 290 20.02 -0.80 7.78
CA GLU A 290 20.23 -0.62 9.22
C GLU A 290 21.62 -1.09 9.67
N ALA A 291 22.16 -2.15 9.05
CA ALA A 291 23.49 -2.65 9.40
C ALA A 291 24.59 -1.63 9.07
N ILE A 292 24.41 -0.86 7.99
CA ILE A 292 25.34 0.20 7.61
C ILE A 292 25.21 1.38 8.57
N VAL A 293 23.98 1.79 8.92
CA VAL A 293 23.74 2.88 9.88
C VAL A 293 24.39 2.55 11.23
N CYS A 294 24.15 1.35 11.77
CA CYS A 294 24.72 0.93 13.05
C CYS A 294 26.26 0.83 13.04
N ALA A 295 26.88 0.53 11.89
CA ALA A 295 28.34 0.45 11.77
C ALA A 295 29.01 1.83 11.69
N CYS A 296 28.27 2.88 11.34
CA CYS A 296 28.76 4.25 11.22
C CYS A 296 28.56 5.11 12.49
N CYS A 297 27.79 4.62 13.47
CA CYS A 297 27.55 5.23 14.77
C CYS A 297 28.52 4.69 15.83
#